data_AF-A0A1N6HSV4-F1
#
_entry.id   AF-A0A1N6HSV4-F1
#
_cell.length_a   1.000
_cell.length_b   1.000
_cell.length_c   1.000
_cell.angle_alpha   90.00
_cell.angle_beta   90.00
_cell.angle_gamma   90.00
#
_symmetry.space_group_name_H-M   'P 1'
#
loop_
_entity.id
_entity.type
_entity.pdbx_description
1 polymer ?
#
loop_
_entity_poly.entity_id
_entity_poly.type
_entity_poly.pdbx_seq_one_letter_code
_entity_poly.pdbx_strand_id
1 'polypeptide(L)'
;MSFLSAETARALAELVGLDALHGDAADDETDASPLERLRGIRSLVAALEADPASLSAVREALDAGRTWDEIADAAGLSASAAKYRWAGDDAEIEARHEASRKRKRERPSSVPTELPGRSVSEAAAKLGVTPQAIYQRVTRGLLRAETVELADGRKYKRVFLPEE
;
A
#
# COMPACT_ATOMS: atom_id res chain seq x y z
N MET A 1 21.22 -9.20 24.05
CA MET A 1 21.14 -8.40 22.80
C MET A 1 19.68 -8.31 22.40
N SER A 2 19.21 -7.18 21.87
CA SER A 2 17.86 -7.09 21.31
C SER A 2 17.81 -7.91 20.02
N PHE A 3 16.72 -8.65 19.78
CA PHE A 3 16.51 -9.37 18.53
C PHE A 3 16.05 -8.44 17.40
N LEU A 4 15.39 -7.33 17.74
CA LEU A 4 14.96 -6.32 16.77
C LEU A 4 16.14 -5.51 16.23
N SER A 5 16.04 -5.11 14.96
CA SER A 5 16.93 -4.11 14.39
C SER A 5 16.85 -2.77 15.14
N ALA A 6 17.87 -1.94 15.00
CA ALA A 6 17.90 -0.61 15.62
C ALA A 6 16.73 0.29 15.17
N GLU A 7 16.31 0.15 13.90
CA GLU A 7 15.20 0.92 13.34
C GLU A 7 13.86 0.54 13.98
N THR A 8 13.57 -0.76 14.06
CA THR A 8 12.34 -1.24 14.69
C THR A 8 12.33 -1.00 16.19
N ALA A 9 13.47 -1.17 16.86
CA ALA A 9 13.59 -0.84 18.28
C ALA A 9 13.31 0.64 18.55
N ARG A 10 13.80 1.54 17.68
CA ARG A 10 13.50 2.97 17.76
C ARG A 10 12.01 3.25 17.51
N ALA A 11 11.42 2.68 16.45
CA ALA A 11 10.00 2.89 16.14
C ALA A 11 9.08 2.39 17.28
N LEU A 12 9.47 1.29 17.93
CA LEU A 12 8.77 0.78 19.11
C LEU A 12 8.89 1.75 20.29
N ALA A 13 10.09 2.26 20.57
CA ALA A 13 10.32 3.22 21.64
C ALA A 13 9.54 4.54 21.41
N GLU A 14 9.48 5.02 20.17
CA GLU A 14 8.69 6.19 19.80
C GLU A 14 7.20 5.97 20.05
N LEU A 15 6.65 4.80 19.67
CA LEU A 15 5.24 4.49 19.92
C LEU A 15 4.92 4.36 21.42
N VAL A 16 5.81 3.73 22.21
CA VAL A 16 5.69 3.68 23.67
C VAL A 16 5.71 5.08 24.28
N GLY A 17 6.53 5.99 23.75
CA GLY A 17 6.53 7.40 24.15
C GLY A 17 5.19 8.08 23.89
N LEU A 18 4.57 7.86 22.73
CA LEU A 18 3.24 8.40 22.40
C LEU A 18 2.13 7.80 23.28
N ASP A 19 2.22 6.51 23.61
CA ASP A 19 1.27 5.83 24.50
C ASP A 19 1.34 6.39 25.93
N ALA A 20 2.56 6.71 26.41
CA ALA A 20 2.75 7.32 27.73
C ALA A 20 2.20 8.75 27.85
N LEU A 21 2.07 9.48 26.74
CA LEU A 21 1.40 10.79 26.70
C LEU A 21 -0.13 10.65 26.74
N HIS A 22 -0.66 9.47 26.43
CA HIS A 22 -2.08 9.20 26.42
C HIS A 22 -2.59 8.92 27.84
N GLY A 23 -3.05 9.97 28.55
CA GLY A 23 -3.83 9.80 29.78
C GLY A 23 -3.44 10.65 30.98
N ASP A 24 -2.49 11.57 30.87
CA ASP A 24 -2.17 12.48 31.98
C ASP A 24 -2.60 13.92 31.69
N ALA A 25 -3.62 14.36 32.44
CA ALA A 25 -4.08 15.72 32.71
C ALA A 25 -4.45 16.65 31.53
N ALA A 26 -5.76 16.89 31.41
CA ALA A 26 -6.48 18.18 31.28
C ALA A 26 -6.02 19.33 30.35
N ASP A 27 -4.85 19.28 29.72
CA ASP A 27 -4.31 20.31 28.82
C ASP A 27 -4.00 19.69 27.45
N ASP A 28 -4.65 20.22 26.42
CA ASP A 28 -4.60 19.77 25.01
C ASP A 28 -3.18 19.79 24.39
N GLU A 29 -2.19 20.38 25.08
CA GLU A 29 -0.82 20.55 24.55
C GLU A 29 0.13 19.38 24.83
N THR A 30 -0.21 18.45 25.72
CA THR A 30 0.69 17.32 26.11
C THR A 30 0.18 15.93 25.72
N ASP A 31 -1.03 15.78 25.18
CA ASP A 31 -1.54 14.50 24.68
C ASP A 31 -1.09 14.25 23.24
N ALA A 32 -0.74 13.01 22.92
CA ALA A 32 -0.46 12.61 21.56
C ALA A 32 -1.75 12.71 20.72
N SER A 33 -1.75 13.58 19.72
CA SER A 33 -2.94 13.77 18.87
C SER A 33 -3.35 12.43 18.21
N PRO A 34 -4.64 12.22 17.92
CA PRO A 34 -5.08 10.99 17.25
C PRO A 34 -4.32 10.67 15.95
N LEU A 35 -3.88 11.71 15.22
CA LEU A 35 -3.10 11.54 13.99
C LEU A 35 -1.65 11.13 14.27
N GLU A 36 -1.02 11.62 15.34
CA GLU A 36 0.31 11.17 15.76
C GLU A 36 0.31 9.72 16.20
N ARG A 37 -0.70 9.31 16.99
CA ARG A 37 -0.91 7.91 17.35
C ARG A 37 -1.03 7.01 16.13
N LEU A 38 -1.86 7.39 15.16
CA LEU A 38 -2.02 6.62 13.92
C LEU A 38 -0.70 6.53 13.13
N ARG A 39 0.05 7.63 13.01
CA ARG A 39 1.36 7.63 12.33
C ARG A 39 2.37 6.73 13.05
N GLY A 40 2.45 6.80 14.37
CA GLY A 40 3.33 5.96 15.19
C GLY A 40 3.03 4.47 14.99
N ILE A 41 1.75 4.08 15.09
CA ILE A 41 1.32 2.69 14.85
C ILE A 41 1.70 2.23 13.44
N ARG A 42 1.42 3.04 12.42
CA ARG A 42 1.75 2.69 11.03
C ARG A 42 3.25 2.60 10.79
N SER A 43 4.04 3.45 11.45
CA SER A 43 5.51 3.41 11.41
C SER A 43 6.05 2.11 12.01
N LEU A 44 5.59 1.73 13.21
CA LEU A 44 6.01 0.47 13.84
C LEU A 44 5.63 -0.75 13.01
N VAL A 45 4.40 -0.79 12.45
CA VAL A 45 3.98 -1.88 11.57
C VAL A 45 4.91 -2.01 10.37
N ALA A 46 5.25 -0.90 9.71
CA ALA A 46 6.15 -0.91 8.56
C ALA A 46 7.57 -1.38 8.95
N ALA A 47 8.08 -0.95 10.10
CA ALA A 47 9.39 -1.37 10.61
C ALA A 47 9.40 -2.89 10.92
N LEU A 48 8.39 -3.41 11.63
CA LEU A 48 8.25 -4.84 11.93
C LEU A 48 8.13 -5.69 10.67
N GLU A 49 7.41 -5.22 9.64
CA GLU A 49 7.28 -5.93 8.36
C GLU A 49 8.61 -6.04 7.60
N ALA A 50 9.52 -5.08 7.79
CA ALA A 50 10.84 -5.04 7.16
C ALA A 50 11.97 -5.61 8.02
N ASP A 51 11.70 -5.91 9.30
CA ASP A 51 12.75 -6.30 10.25
C ASP A 51 13.32 -7.70 9.94
N PRO A 52 14.66 -7.85 9.83
CA PRO A 52 15.29 -9.14 9.57
C PRO A 52 15.07 -10.17 10.69
N ALA A 53 14.69 -9.74 11.90
CA ALA A 53 14.48 -10.62 13.05
C ALA A 53 13.42 -11.69 12.79
N SER A 54 12.38 -11.38 12.00
CA SER A 54 11.35 -12.35 11.64
C SER A 54 11.93 -13.54 10.87
N LEU A 55 12.81 -13.27 9.90
CA LEU A 55 13.47 -14.33 9.13
C LEU A 55 14.50 -15.08 9.97
N SER A 56 15.25 -14.38 10.85
CA SER A 56 16.18 -15.02 11.79
C SER A 56 15.45 -16.02 12.69
N ALA A 57 14.35 -15.61 13.32
CA ALA A 57 13.55 -16.46 14.19
C ALA A 57 12.99 -17.69 13.47
N VAL A 58 12.55 -17.54 12.22
CA VAL A 58 12.07 -18.67 11.40
C VAL A 58 13.21 -19.64 11.10
N ARG A 59 14.40 -19.15 10.77
CA ARG A 59 15.59 -20.00 10.52
C ARG A 59 16.01 -20.75 11.77
N GLU A 60 16.10 -20.06 12.91
CA GLU A 60 16.40 -20.66 14.21
C GLU A 60 15.37 -21.74 14.59
N ALA A 61 14.08 -21.51 14.32
CA ALA A 61 13.03 -22.49 14.55
C ALA A 61 13.19 -23.74 13.67
N LEU A 62 13.48 -23.57 12.38
CA LEU A 62 13.74 -24.68 11.46
C LEU A 62 14.99 -25.47 11.86
N ASP A 63 16.07 -24.78 12.26
CA ASP A 63 17.30 -25.40 12.75
C ASP A 63 17.06 -26.18 14.06
N ALA A 64 16.14 -25.71 14.90
CA ALA A 64 15.68 -26.42 16.09
C ALA A 64 14.69 -27.57 15.79
N GLY A 65 14.43 -27.88 14.51
CA GLY A 65 13.56 -28.97 14.08
C GLY A 65 12.06 -28.66 14.15
N ARG A 66 11.67 -27.39 14.28
CA ARG A 66 10.26 -26.99 14.22
C ARG A 66 9.70 -27.13 12.81
N THR A 67 8.42 -27.43 12.76
CA THR A 67 7.68 -27.60 11.51
C THR A 67 7.17 -26.28 10.98
N TRP A 68 6.90 -26.24 9.68
CA TRP A 68 6.25 -25.08 9.05
C TRP A 68 4.84 -24.81 9.58
N ASP A 69 4.15 -25.83 10.10
CA ASP A 69 2.83 -25.67 10.70
C ASP A 69 2.93 -24.94 12.05
N GLU A 70 3.90 -25.28 12.90
CA GLU A 70 4.20 -24.56 14.15
C GLU A 70 4.62 -23.11 13.89
N ILE A 71 5.48 -22.90 12.88
CA ILE A 71 5.93 -21.55 12.49
C ILE A 71 4.76 -20.71 11.98
N ALA A 72 3.87 -21.30 11.18
CA ALA A 72 2.71 -20.61 10.62
C ALA A 72 1.70 -20.24 11.71
N ASP A 73 1.46 -21.15 12.67
CA ASP A 73 0.62 -20.89 13.84
C ASP A 73 1.15 -19.70 14.65
N ALA A 74 2.45 -19.71 14.99
CA ALA A 74 3.09 -18.61 15.71
C ALA A 74 3.03 -17.27 14.97
N ALA A 75 3.03 -17.30 13.64
CA ALA A 75 2.94 -16.11 12.79
C ALA A 75 1.50 -15.66 12.47
N GLY A 76 0.47 -16.44 12.86
CA GLY A 76 -0.91 -16.20 12.46
C GLY A 76 -1.14 -16.31 10.95
N LEU A 77 -0.40 -17.18 10.27
CA LEU A 77 -0.45 -17.40 8.83
C LEU A 77 -0.90 -18.84 8.50
N SER A 78 -1.28 -19.08 7.25
CA SER A 78 -1.34 -20.47 6.76
C SER A 78 0.08 -21.00 6.52
N ALA A 79 0.27 -22.32 6.64
CA ALA A 79 1.56 -22.96 6.35
C ALA A 79 2.07 -22.66 4.94
N SER A 80 1.18 -22.55 3.95
CA SER A 80 1.52 -22.16 2.58
C SER A 80 2.01 -20.70 2.50
N ALA A 81 1.39 -19.77 3.24
CA ALA A 81 1.79 -18.38 3.26
C ALA A 81 3.13 -18.20 3.99
N ALA A 82 3.36 -18.91 5.10
CA ALA A 82 4.64 -18.91 5.81
C ALA A 82 5.77 -19.43 4.92
N LYS A 83 5.58 -20.58 4.25
CA LYS A 83 6.54 -21.10 3.27
C LYS A 83 6.78 -20.13 2.12
N TYR A 84 5.73 -19.57 1.54
CA TYR A 84 5.87 -18.58 0.47
C TYR A 84 6.67 -17.35 0.91
N ARG A 85 6.55 -16.94 2.18
CA ARG A 85 7.24 -15.77 2.71
C ARG A 85 8.71 -16.04 3.05
N TRP A 86 9.03 -17.20 3.63
CA TRP A 86 10.34 -17.41 4.26
C TRP A 86 11.09 -18.67 3.84
N ALA A 87 10.52 -19.53 3.00
CA ALA A 87 11.26 -20.67 2.49
C ALA A 87 12.31 -20.22 1.45
N GLY A 88 13.48 -20.83 1.51
CA GLY A 88 14.61 -20.56 0.64
C GLY A 88 15.72 -19.73 1.31
N ASP A 89 16.76 -19.45 0.54
CA ASP A 89 17.82 -18.53 0.95
C ASP A 89 17.42 -17.05 0.75
N ASP A 90 18.28 -16.12 1.19
CA ASP A 90 18.01 -14.68 1.08
C ASP A 90 17.84 -14.23 -0.37
N ALA A 91 18.57 -14.82 -1.32
CA ALA A 91 18.50 -14.46 -2.73
C ALA A 91 17.20 -14.94 -3.38
N GLU A 92 16.75 -16.15 -3.03
CA GLU A 92 15.47 -16.71 -3.48
C GLU A 92 14.28 -15.92 -2.93
N ILE A 93 14.35 -15.50 -1.67
CA ILE A 93 13.33 -14.65 -1.04
C ILE A 93 13.30 -13.28 -1.72
N GLU A 94 14.45 -12.62 -1.90
CA GLU A 94 14.49 -11.30 -2.55
C GLU A 94 14.02 -11.36 -4.01
N ALA A 95 14.43 -12.38 -4.77
CA ALA A 95 13.97 -12.59 -6.15
C ALA A 95 12.44 -12.76 -6.22
N ARG A 96 11.84 -13.45 -5.23
CA ARG A 96 10.37 -13.60 -5.13
C ARG A 96 9.69 -12.27 -4.84
N HIS A 97 10.23 -11.47 -3.94
CA HIS A 97 9.72 -10.13 -3.65
C HIS A 97 9.85 -9.21 -4.87
N GLU A 98 10.98 -9.23 -5.57
CA GLU A 98 11.18 -8.45 -6.79
C GLU A 98 10.22 -8.88 -7.91
N ALA A 99 10.04 -10.19 -8.13
CA ALA A 99 9.09 -10.69 -9.12
C ALA A 99 7.65 -10.23 -8.81
N SER A 100 7.26 -10.22 -7.54
CA SER A 100 5.95 -9.71 -7.10
C SER A 100 5.83 -8.19 -7.31
N ARG A 101 6.87 -7.41 -6.99
CA ARG A 101 6.91 -5.95 -7.26
C ARG A 101 6.83 -5.66 -8.76
N LYS A 102 7.56 -6.42 -9.58
CA LYS A 102 7.55 -6.34 -11.05
C LYS A 102 6.16 -6.59 -11.61
N ARG A 103 5.49 -7.67 -11.20
CA ARG A 103 4.10 -7.96 -11.60
C ARG A 103 3.13 -6.84 -11.23
N LYS A 104 3.28 -6.23 -10.06
CA LYS A 104 2.43 -5.09 -9.64
C LYS A 104 2.66 -3.86 -10.52
N ARG A 105 3.91 -3.57 -10.87
CA ARG A 105 4.31 -2.44 -11.72
C ARG A 105 3.90 -2.63 -13.18
N GLU A 106 4.03 -3.85 -13.70
CA GLU A 106 3.79 -4.19 -15.10
C GLU A 106 2.34 -4.60 -15.39
N ARG A 107 1.50 -4.69 -14.36
CA ARG A 107 0.07 -4.97 -14.55
C ARG A 107 -0.52 -3.92 -15.48
N PRO A 108 -0.94 -4.29 -16.71
CA PRO A 108 -1.55 -3.34 -17.62
C PRO A 108 -2.75 -2.72 -16.92
N SER A 109 -2.92 -1.40 -17.08
CA SER A 109 -4.14 -0.73 -16.60
C SER A 109 -5.34 -1.49 -17.14
N SER A 110 -6.29 -1.83 -16.27
CA SER A 110 -7.54 -2.44 -16.72
C SER A 110 -8.38 -1.48 -17.57
N VAL A 111 -7.99 -0.19 -17.64
CA VAL A 111 -8.64 0.81 -18.49
C VAL A 111 -8.24 0.54 -19.95
N PRO A 112 -9.20 0.25 -20.85
CA PRO A 112 -8.88 0.06 -22.26
C PRO A 112 -8.34 1.37 -22.85
N THR A 113 -7.23 1.27 -23.57
CA THR A 113 -6.51 2.40 -24.17
C THR A 113 -7.11 2.84 -25.51
N GLU A 114 -7.94 2.02 -26.14
CA GLU A 114 -8.52 2.27 -27.48
C GLU A 114 -9.93 2.86 -27.43
N LEU A 115 -10.34 3.46 -26.31
CA LEU A 115 -11.64 4.13 -26.21
C LEU A 115 -11.62 5.50 -26.90
N PRO A 116 -12.65 5.87 -27.68
CA PRO A 116 -12.72 7.17 -28.35
C PRO A 116 -12.76 8.32 -27.35
N GLY A 117 -12.28 9.50 -27.75
CA GLY A 117 -12.15 10.67 -26.87
C GLY A 117 -11.06 10.50 -25.81
N ARG A 118 -11.07 11.31 -24.75
CA ARG A 118 -10.12 11.28 -23.63
C ARG A 118 -10.83 11.02 -22.31
N SER A 119 -10.19 10.41 -21.32
CA SER A 119 -10.72 10.42 -19.96
C SER A 119 -10.77 11.86 -19.41
N VAL A 120 -11.56 12.08 -18.36
CA VAL A 120 -11.65 13.41 -17.71
C VAL A 120 -10.27 13.89 -17.26
N SER A 121 -9.46 13.00 -16.69
CA SER A 121 -8.09 13.32 -16.24
C SER A 121 -7.17 13.66 -17.41
N GLU A 122 -7.24 12.93 -18.51
CA GLU A 122 -6.44 13.21 -19.72
C GLU A 122 -6.86 14.54 -20.36
N ALA A 123 -8.15 14.84 -20.43
CA ALA A 123 -8.66 16.12 -20.92
C ALA A 123 -8.23 17.29 -20.01
N ALA A 124 -8.27 17.09 -18.69
CA ALA A 124 -7.81 18.06 -17.71
C ALA A 124 -6.31 18.37 -17.86
N ALA A 125 -5.48 17.34 -17.97
CA ALA A 125 -4.05 17.48 -18.21
C ALA A 125 -3.76 18.20 -19.53
N LYS A 126 -4.45 17.83 -20.63
CA LYS A 126 -4.30 18.46 -21.94
C LYS A 126 -4.66 19.96 -21.93
N LEU A 127 -5.68 20.33 -21.16
CA LEU A 127 -6.18 21.70 -21.07
C LEU A 127 -5.55 22.52 -19.93
N GLY A 128 -4.63 21.94 -19.15
CA GLY A 128 -3.99 22.62 -18.02
C GLY A 128 -4.95 23.02 -16.91
N VAL A 129 -6.02 22.24 -16.68
CA VAL A 129 -7.05 22.52 -15.67
C VAL A 129 -7.27 21.33 -14.74
N THR A 130 -8.08 21.52 -13.70
CA THR A 130 -8.49 20.43 -12.82
C THR A 130 -9.57 19.55 -13.48
N PRO A 131 -9.69 18.26 -13.11
CA PRO A 131 -10.80 17.40 -13.54
C PRO A 131 -12.18 18.00 -13.26
N GLN A 132 -12.32 18.72 -12.14
CA GLN A 132 -13.56 19.40 -11.78
C GLN A 132 -13.94 20.48 -12.80
N ALA A 133 -12.95 21.22 -13.33
CA ALA A 133 -13.19 22.21 -14.38
C ALA A 133 -13.69 21.57 -15.68
N ILE A 134 -13.26 20.34 -16.00
CA ILE A 134 -13.78 19.58 -17.15
C ILE A 134 -15.25 19.25 -16.95
N TYR A 135 -15.66 18.72 -15.79
CA TYR A 135 -17.07 18.47 -15.50
C TYR A 135 -17.92 19.74 -15.63
N GLN A 136 -17.45 20.86 -15.08
CA GLN A 136 -18.14 22.14 -15.21
C GLN A 136 -18.28 22.59 -16.67
N ARG A 137 -17.23 22.45 -17.49
CA ARG A 137 -17.28 22.78 -18.91
C ARG A 137 -18.26 21.88 -19.68
N VAL A 138 -18.31 20.60 -19.36
CA VAL A 138 -19.32 19.67 -19.92
C VAL A 138 -20.73 20.10 -19.55
N THR A 139 -20.99 20.40 -18.27
CA THR A 139 -22.32 20.88 -17.81
C THR A 139 -22.72 22.19 -18.49
N ARG A 140 -21.76 23.07 -18.77
CA ARG A 140 -21.98 24.35 -19.49
C ARG A 140 -22.11 24.19 -21.00
N GLY A 141 -22.05 22.96 -21.53
CA GLY A 141 -22.11 22.69 -22.97
C GLY A 141 -20.87 23.12 -23.75
N LEU A 142 -19.76 23.44 -23.06
CA LEU A 142 -18.49 23.86 -23.68
C LEU A 142 -17.63 22.68 -24.12
N LEU A 143 -17.88 21.48 -23.58
CA LEU A 143 -17.22 20.24 -23.95
C LEU A 143 -18.26 19.14 -24.13
N ARG A 144 -18.08 18.30 -25.14
CA ARG A 144 -18.90 17.10 -25.32
C ARG A 144 -18.31 15.98 -24.48
N ALA A 145 -19.17 15.26 -23.74
CA ALA A 145 -18.75 14.06 -23.04
C ALA A 145 -19.79 12.95 -23.13
N GLU A 146 -19.32 11.76 -23.48
CA GLU A 146 -20.14 10.58 -23.68
C GLU A 146 -19.74 9.49 -22.69
N THR A 147 -20.64 8.55 -22.47
CA THR A 147 -20.35 7.35 -21.71
C THR A 147 -20.23 6.20 -22.71
N VAL A 148 -19.04 5.62 -22.82
CA VAL A 148 -18.80 4.43 -23.64
C VAL A 148 -18.95 3.20 -22.76
N GLU A 149 -19.77 2.25 -23.20
CA GLU A 149 -20.00 0.98 -22.53
C GLU A 149 -19.31 -0.13 -23.32
N LEU A 150 -18.48 -0.92 -22.62
CA LEU A 150 -17.80 -2.08 -23.19
C LEU A 150 -18.72 -3.30 -23.20
N ALA A 151 -18.37 -4.31 -24.00
CA ALA A 151 -19.07 -5.59 -24.06
C ALA A 151 -19.12 -6.34 -22.71
N ASP A 152 -18.21 -6.04 -21.78
CA ASP A 152 -18.18 -6.58 -20.42
C ASP A 152 -18.99 -5.74 -19.40
N GLY A 153 -19.74 -4.74 -19.87
CA GLY A 153 -20.60 -3.88 -19.05
C GLY A 153 -19.90 -2.73 -18.34
N ARG A 154 -18.56 -2.58 -18.46
CA ARG A 154 -17.86 -1.44 -17.88
C ARG A 154 -18.16 -0.15 -18.65
N LYS A 155 -18.40 0.93 -17.91
CA LYS A 155 -18.76 2.24 -18.47
C LYS A 155 -17.66 3.26 -18.19
N TYR A 156 -17.26 4.01 -19.21
CA TYR A 156 -16.20 5.01 -19.13
C TYR A 156 -16.69 6.35 -19.64
N LYS A 157 -16.46 7.42 -18.87
CA LYS A 157 -16.72 8.78 -19.32
C LYS A 157 -15.60 9.24 -20.25
N ARG A 158 -15.94 9.60 -21.48
CA ARG A 158 -15.02 10.10 -22.51
C ARG A 158 -15.38 11.52 -22.90
N VAL A 159 -14.39 12.40 -22.92
CA VAL A 159 -14.47 13.82 -23.22
C VAL A 159 -13.88 14.05 -24.59
N PHE A 160 -14.60 14.76 -25.45
CA PHE A 160 -14.18 15.12 -26.80
C PHE A 160 -13.84 16.60 -26.82
N LEU A 161 -12.62 16.91 -27.26
CA LEU A 161 -12.14 18.28 -27.37
C LEU A 161 -12.51 18.83 -28.76
N PRO A 162 -12.82 20.13 -28.89
CA PRO A 162 -13.30 20.72 -30.15
C PRO A 162 -12.26 20.82 -31.28
N GLU A 163 -10.99 20.47 -31.05
CA GLU A 163 -9.90 20.52 -32.03
C GLU A 163 -9.42 19.12 -32.51
N GLU A 164 -10.26 18.08 -32.40
CA GLU A 164 -10.00 16.74 -32.95
C GLU A 164 -10.98 16.38 -34.07
#